data_AF-A0A523SNU8-F1
#
_entry.id   AF-A0A523SNU8-F1
#
_cell.length_a   1.000
_cell.length_b   1.000
_cell.length_c   1.000
_cell.angle_alpha   90.00
_cell.angle_beta   90.00
_cell.angle_gamma   90.00
#
_symmetry.space_group_name_H-M   'P 1'
#
loop_
_entity.id
_entity.type
_entity.pdbx_description
1 polymer ?
#
loop_
_entity_poly.entity_id
_entity_poly.type
_entity_poly.pdbx_seq_one_letter_code
_entity_poly.pdbx_strand_id
1 'polypeptide(L)' 'MLVIDVGNSRTKSAVFENETIERRKVFDTGELKNIEFLRDNVLSDAHHGCIAFSSVVPEVD' A
#
# COMPACT_ATOMS: atom_id res chain seq x y z
N MET A 1 -6.87 9.74 -1.10
CA MET A 1 -5.47 9.60 -0.64
C MET A 1 -5.18 8.11 -0.46
N LEU A 2 -4.08 7.61 -1.02
CA LEU A 2 -3.61 6.25 -0.75
C LEU A 2 -2.63 6.28 0.42
N VAL A 3 -2.86 5.45 1.43
CA VAL A 3 -1.93 5.26 2.55
C VAL A 3 -1.35 3.85 2.47
N ILE A 4 -0.03 3.74 2.60
CA ILE A 4 0.69 2.47 2.57
C ILE A 4 1.51 2.37 3.85
N ASP A 5 1.33 1.27 4.59
CA ASP A 5 2.03 0.94 5.83
C ASP A 5 2.74 -0.41 5.66
N VAL A 6 4.08 -0.37 5.57
CA VAL A 6 4.93 -1.52 5.29
C VAL A 6 5.57 -2.02 6.60
N GLY A 7 5.09 -3.17 7.07
CA GLY A 7 5.68 -3.92 8.17
C GLY A 7 6.62 -5.03 7.69
N ASN A 8 7.38 -5.63 8.61
CA ASN A 8 8.30 -6.74 8.29
C ASN A 8 7.61 -7.90 7.54
N SER A 9 6.45 -8.34 8.00
CA SER A 9 5.76 -9.51 7.42
C SER A 9 4.55 -9.15 6.58
N ARG A 10 3.85 -8.08 6.95
CA ARG A 10 2.57 -7.69 6.33
C ARG A 10 2.63 -6.22 5.95
N THR A 11 2.10 -5.92 4.77
CA THR A 11 1.86 -4.56 4.30
C THR A 11 0.36 -4.30 4.24
N LYS A 12 -0.04 -3.10 4.62
CA LYS A 12 -1.42 -2.62 4.53
C LYS A 12 -1.46 -1.44 3.55
N SER A 13 -2.45 -1.43 2.67
CA SER A 13 -2.80 -0.25 1.90
C SER A 13 -4.25 0.13 2.15
N ALA A 14 -4.55 1.42 2.14
CA ALA A 14 -5.90 1.94 2.33
C ALA A 14 -6.15 3.18 1.46
N VAL A 15 -7.34 3.24 0.86
CA VAL A 15 -7.82 4.42 0.13
C VAL A 15 -8.72 5.20 1.05
N PHE A 16 -8.36 6.46 1.27
CA PHE A 16 -9.15 7.43 2.00
C PHE A 16 -9.87 8.38 1.03
N GLU A 17 -11.18 8.52 1.21
CA GLU A 17 -12.02 9.54 0.58
C GLU A 17 -12.79 10.27 1.67
N ASN A 18 -12.75 11.62 1.69
CA ASN A 18 -13.45 12.44 2.69
C ASN A 18 -13.25 11.95 4.14
N GLU A 19 -11.98 11.71 4.52
CA GLU A 19 -11.57 11.24 5.86
C GLU A 19 -12.06 9.82 6.25
N THR A 20 -12.70 9.10 5.33
CA THR A 20 -13.21 7.74 5.54
C THR A 20 -12.39 6.73 4.75
N ILE A 21 -12.24 5.50 5.28
CA ILE A 21 -11.58 4.40 4.60
C ILE A 21 -12.59 3.70 3.68
N GLU A 22 -12.44 3.89 2.38
CA GLU A 22 -13.30 3.27 1.36
C GLU A 22 -12.84 1.86 0.98
N ARG A 23 -11.52 1.67 0.89
CA ARG A 23 -10.91 0.38 0.54
C ARG A 23 -9.69 0.13 1.41
N ARG A 24 -9.48 -1.15 1.75
CA ARG A 24 -8.30 -1.61 2.47
C ARG A 24 -7.85 -2.97 1.96
N LYS A 25 -6.55 -3.14 1.79
CA LYS A 25 -5.91 -4.43 1.45
C LYS A 25 -4.81 -4.72 2.46
N VAL A 26 -4.61 -6.02 2.74
CA VAL A 26 -3.51 -6.51 3.57
C VAL A 26 -2.90 -7.70 2.87
N PHE A 27 -1.59 -7.65 2.65
CA PHE A 27 -0.85 -8.67 1.92
C PHE A 27 0.52 -8.90 2.55
N ASP A 28 1.20 -9.96 2.15
CA ASP A 28 2.55 -10.26 2.61
C ASP A 28 3.53 -9.25 2.02
N THR A 29 4.45 -8.74 2.85
CA THR A 29 5.39 -7.68 2.42
C THR A 29 6.26 -8.14 1.26
N GLY A 30 6.59 -9.44 1.18
CA GLY A 30 7.35 -10.00 0.06
C GLY A 30 6.68 -9.86 -1.30
N GLU A 31 5.36 -9.73 -1.37
CA GLU A 31 4.62 -9.53 -2.63
C GLU A 31 4.96 -8.19 -3.29
N LEU A 32 5.47 -7.20 -2.54
CA LEU A 32 5.89 -5.91 -3.08
C LEU A 32 7.06 -6.01 -4.07
N LYS A 33 7.82 -7.12 -4.07
CA LYS A 33 8.87 -7.37 -5.07
C LYS A 33 8.31 -7.69 -6.45
N ASN A 34 7.09 -8.20 -6.50
CA ASN A 34 6.43 -8.47 -7.75
C ASN A 34 5.83 -7.16 -8.28
N ILE A 35 6.45 -6.61 -9.33
CA ILE A 35 6.04 -5.33 -9.91
C ILE A 35 4.61 -5.34 -10.45
N GLU A 36 4.14 -6.47 -10.95
CA GLU A 36 2.75 -6.64 -11.42
C GLU A 36 1.79 -6.59 -10.24
N PHE A 37 2.12 -7.31 -9.16
CA PHE A 37 1.35 -7.26 -7.92
C PHE A 37 1.25 -5.84 -7.36
N LEU A 38 2.39 -5.14 -7.24
CA LEU A 38 2.44 -3.76 -6.74
C LEU A 38 1.57 -2.82 -7.59
N ARG A 39 1.69 -2.93 -8.92
CA ARG A 39 0.91 -2.12 -9.86
C ARG A 39 -0.58 -2.37 -9.72
N ASP A 40 -0.99 -3.62 -9.76
CA ASP A 40 -2.40 -3.99 -9.89
C ASP A 40 -3.15 -3.92 -8.54
N ASN A 41 -2.44 -4.14 -7.43
CA ASN A 41 -3.06 -4.23 -6.11
C ASN A 41 -2.85 -3.01 -5.22
N VAL A 42 -1.79 -2.22 -5.45
CA VAL A 42 -1.47 -1.07 -4.60
C VAL A 42 -1.57 0.24 -5.37
N LEU A 43 -0.86 0.36 -6.49
CA LEU A 43 -0.77 1.63 -7.22
C LEU A 43 -1.99 1.92 -8.09
N SER A 44 -2.75 0.91 -8.49
CA SER A 44 -4.06 1.05 -9.15
C SER A 44 -5.06 1.83 -8.29
N ASP A 45 -4.85 1.90 -6.98
CA ASP A 45 -5.69 2.67 -6.04
C ASP A 45 -5.18 4.11 -5.81
N ALA A 46 -4.09 4.52 -6.46
CA ALA A 46 -3.44 5.82 -6.26
C ALA A 46 -4.11 7.00 -6.99
N HIS A 47 -5.29 6.81 -7.58
CA HIS A 47 -5.99 7.80 -8.42
C HIS A 47 -6.28 9.16 -7.73
N HIS A 48 -6.15 9.24 -6.41
CA HIS A 48 -6.58 10.39 -5.59
C HIS A 48 -5.46 11.39 -5.25
N GLY A 49 -4.45 11.51 -6.11
CA GLY A 49 -3.50 12.65 -6.15
C GLY A 49 -2.47 12.74 -5.02
N CYS A 50 -2.55 11.89 -3.99
CA CYS A 50 -1.60 11.87 -2.88
C CYS A 50 -1.40 10.44 -2.36
N ILE A 51 -0.12 10.09 -2.15
CA ILE A 51 0.31 8.84 -1.50
C ILE A 51 1.04 9.23 -0.21
N ALA A 52 0.58 8.70 0.92
CA ALA A 52 1.30 8.71 2.18
C ALA A 52 1.92 7.32 2.41
N PHE A 53 3.18 7.28 2.79
CA PHE A 53 3.95 6.05 2.92
C PHE A 53 4.68 6.00 4.26
N SER A 54 4.55 4.87 4.96
CA SER A 54 5.25 4.54 6.20
C SER A 54 5.88 3.17 6.07
N SER A 55 7.13 3.02 6.51
CA SER A 55 7.80 1.73 6.54
C SER A 55 8.74 1.61 7.74
N VAL A 56 8.71 0.43 8.37
CA VAL A 56 9.76 -0.02 9.32
C VAL A 56 10.81 -0.90 8.64
N VAL A 57 10.62 -1.16 7.34
CA VAL A 57 11.47 -2.02 6.50
C VAL A 57 12.17 -1.14 5.45
N PRO A 58 13.49 -0.96 5.52
CA PRO A 58 14.21 -0.13 4.56
C PRO A 58 14.27 -0.76 3.17
N GLU A 59 14.37 -2.09 3.12
CA GLU A 59 14.41 -2.88 1.89
C GLU A 59 13.58 -4.15 2.05
N VAL A 60 12.76 -4.45 1.05
CA VAL A 60 11.97 -5.69 1.02
C VAL A 60 12.86 -6.80 0.45
N ASP A 61 13.48 -7.55 1.37
CA ASP A 61 14.41 -8.68 1.12
C ASP A 61 13.75 -9.98 0.70
#